data_AF-A0A2I0PEN4-F1
#
_entry.id   AF-A0A2I0PEN4-F1
#
_cell.length_a   1.000
_cell.length_b   1.000
_cell.length_c   1.000
_cell.angle_alpha   90.00
_cell.angle_beta   90.00
_cell.angle_gamma   90.00
#
_symmetry.space_group_name_H-M   'P 1'
#
loop_
_entity.id
_entity.type
_entity.pdbx_description
1 polymer ?
#
loop_
_entity_poly.entity_id
_entity_poly.type
_entity_poly.pdbx_seq_one_letter_code
_entity_poly.pdbx_strand_id
1 'polypeptide(L)'
;MKRLLPLQPNAHLSKLERCGSAELLRIFEACLDSGSTLPASNLLDGAWGRLFSELFLSAEELVEEIQQGEGRFKNEHEQMLRNFIKMDCAGGGSFVFSVIRNGGKIDRAALFMIADLDDLAGIKRDGVLALEMLLDACDKKVRPALIRKAGKTLLSRVYDRRDLPLIFTIFGLCDLGPDDLDAIASVFSKEDLKNIMSRSRTGKTALEVFLSVAESMKRYPQMERNASLVRNAFYISARKDTRTAKEKQPLRLSSIPHSSHDRKRP
;
A
#
# COMPACT_ATOMS: atom_id res chain seq x y z
N MET A 1 -14.36 -41.07 24.08
CA MET A 1 -14.03 -39.63 24.26
C MET A 1 -12.76 -39.31 23.48
N LYS A 2 -12.85 -38.64 22.33
CA LYS A 2 -11.68 -38.14 21.60
C LYS A 2 -11.18 -36.89 22.32
N ARG A 3 -9.97 -36.92 22.88
CA ARG A 3 -9.30 -35.73 23.39
C ARG A 3 -9.01 -34.81 22.20
N LEU A 4 -9.69 -33.67 22.16
CA LEU A 4 -9.29 -32.56 21.30
C LEU A 4 -7.94 -32.06 21.81
N LEU A 5 -6.88 -32.36 21.06
CA LEU A 5 -5.60 -31.70 21.27
C LEU A 5 -5.79 -30.21 20.97
N PRO A 6 -5.34 -29.30 21.83
CA PRO A 6 -5.35 -27.88 21.49
C PRO A 6 -4.43 -27.68 20.28
N LEU A 7 -4.99 -27.19 19.18
CA LEU A 7 -4.21 -26.59 18.09
C LEU A 7 -3.41 -25.45 18.73
N GLN A 8 -2.09 -25.63 18.88
CA GLN A 8 -1.23 -24.52 19.27
C GLN A 8 -1.29 -23.47 18.17
N PRO A 9 -1.80 -22.26 18.45
CA PRO A 9 -1.57 -21.14 17.55
C PRO A 9 -0.05 -20.92 17.49
N ASN A 10 0.49 -20.65 16.31
CA ASN A 10 1.85 -20.10 16.14
C ASN A 10 3.05 -21.05 16.22
N ALA A 11 2.87 -22.38 16.14
CA ALA A 11 4.01 -23.32 16.11
C ALA A 11 5.03 -23.04 14.97
N HIS A 12 4.59 -22.41 13.87
CA HIS A 12 5.45 -21.99 12.77
C HIS A 12 6.23 -20.70 13.07
N LEU A 13 5.63 -19.74 13.79
CA LEU A 13 6.32 -18.51 14.21
C LEU A 13 7.42 -18.83 15.24
N SER A 14 7.13 -19.72 16.19
CA SER A 14 8.14 -20.20 17.16
C SER A 14 9.30 -20.98 16.52
N LYS A 15 9.13 -21.49 15.29
CA LYS A 15 10.23 -22.09 14.52
C LYS A 15 11.06 -21.02 13.82
N LEU A 16 10.43 -20.02 13.19
CA LEU A 16 11.13 -18.90 12.56
C LEU A 16 11.94 -18.07 13.55
N GLU A 17 11.48 -17.92 14.79
CA GLU A 17 12.20 -17.21 15.86
C GLU A 17 13.58 -17.81 16.15
N ARG A 18 13.78 -19.11 15.89
CA ARG A 18 15.05 -19.82 16.11
C ARG A 18 15.94 -19.84 14.88
N CYS A 19 15.42 -19.43 13.72
CA CYS A 19 16.19 -19.39 12.50
C CYS A 19 17.09 -18.15 12.49
N GLY A 20 18.33 -18.34 12.04
CA GLY A 20 19.22 -17.22 11.71
C GLY A 20 19.00 -16.72 10.28
N SER A 21 19.54 -15.54 9.98
CA SER A 21 19.45 -14.88 8.66
C SER A 21 19.77 -15.79 7.47
N ALA A 22 20.79 -16.64 7.55
CA ALA A 22 21.14 -17.59 6.48
C ALA A 22 20.05 -18.65 6.23
N GLU A 23 19.39 -19.13 7.29
CA GLU A 23 18.31 -20.10 7.17
C GLU A 23 17.03 -19.46 6.64
N LEU A 24 16.75 -18.22 7.05
CA LEU A 24 15.62 -17.43 6.55
C LEU A 24 15.77 -17.14 5.06
N LEU A 25 16.98 -16.79 4.59
CA LEU A 25 17.27 -16.59 3.17
C LEU A 25 17.04 -17.85 2.34
N ARG A 26 17.41 -19.03 2.85
CA ARG A 26 17.18 -20.32 2.17
C ARG A 26 15.70 -20.62 1.92
N ILE A 27 14.78 -20.08 2.73
CA ILE A 27 13.33 -20.24 2.50
C ILE A 27 12.95 -19.58 1.17
N PHE A 28 13.47 -18.39 0.89
CA PHE A 28 13.20 -17.65 -0.36
C PHE A 28 13.90 -18.30 -1.55
N GLU A 29 15.15 -18.74 -1.37
CA GLU A 29 15.92 -19.47 -2.39
C GLU A 29 15.19 -20.76 -2.82
N ALA A 30 14.70 -21.56 -1.88
CA ALA A 30 13.95 -22.78 -2.18
C ALA A 30 12.64 -22.51 -2.96
N CYS A 31 12.02 -21.35 -2.76
CA CYS A 31 10.83 -20.94 -3.53
C CYS A 31 11.18 -20.62 -4.99
N LEU A 32 12.33 -19.99 -5.21
CA LEU A 32 12.85 -19.72 -6.55
C LEU A 32 13.18 -21.02 -7.28
N ASP A 33 13.91 -21.94 -6.64
CA ASP A 33 14.34 -23.21 -7.24
C ASP A 33 13.17 -24.11 -7.61
N SER A 34 12.12 -24.12 -6.78
CA SER A 34 10.92 -24.93 -7.03
C SER A 34 9.93 -24.27 -8.01
N GLY A 35 10.18 -23.02 -8.43
CA GLY A 35 9.26 -22.23 -9.27
C GLY A 35 7.90 -21.99 -8.61
N SER A 36 7.83 -22.15 -7.29
CA SER A 36 6.59 -22.24 -6.54
C SER A 36 6.62 -21.27 -5.36
N THR A 37 5.77 -20.25 -5.42
CA THR A 37 5.50 -19.36 -4.27
C THR A 37 4.53 -20.00 -3.26
N LEU A 38 4.34 -21.33 -3.31
CA LEU A 38 3.41 -22.11 -2.48
C LEU A 38 3.93 -22.60 -1.11
N PRO A 39 4.88 -21.97 -0.38
CA PRO A 39 4.67 -21.98 1.06
C PRO A 39 3.36 -21.22 1.35
N ALA A 40 2.61 -21.65 2.36
CA ALA A 40 1.49 -20.85 2.85
C ALA A 40 1.99 -19.41 3.05
N SER A 41 1.31 -18.41 2.47
CA SER A 41 1.75 -16.99 2.44
C SER A 41 2.25 -16.48 3.79
N ASN A 42 1.65 -17.01 4.86
CA ASN A 42 1.92 -16.71 6.27
C ASN A 42 3.31 -17.16 6.77
N LEU A 43 4.01 -18.03 6.03
CA LEU A 43 5.39 -18.41 6.33
C LEU A 43 6.38 -17.43 5.69
N LEU A 44 6.08 -16.97 4.47
CA LEU A 44 6.97 -16.09 3.71
C LEU A 44 6.97 -14.67 4.28
N ASP A 45 5.80 -14.13 4.63
CA ASP A 45 5.72 -12.82 5.29
C ASP A 45 6.35 -12.84 6.70
N GLY A 46 6.18 -13.93 7.46
CA GLY A 46 6.83 -14.14 8.74
C GLY A 46 8.36 -14.26 8.61
N ALA A 47 8.85 -15.01 7.61
CA ALA A 47 10.27 -15.14 7.34
C ALA A 47 10.89 -13.81 6.89
N TRP A 48 10.15 -13.02 6.09
CA TRP A 48 10.53 -11.69 5.67
C TRP A 48 10.69 -10.75 6.86
N GLY A 49 9.67 -10.63 7.68
CA GLY A 49 9.72 -9.73 8.83
C GLY A 49 10.78 -10.14 9.84
N ARG A 50 10.98 -11.44 10.07
CA ARG A 50 12.03 -11.94 10.93
C ARG A 50 13.43 -11.63 10.38
N LEU A 51 13.67 -11.86 9.09
CA LEU A 51 14.95 -11.62 8.44
C LEU A 51 15.39 -10.17 8.61
N PHE A 52 14.53 -9.22 8.29
CA PHE A 52 14.88 -7.80 8.39
C PHE A 52 14.96 -7.31 9.83
N SER A 53 14.12 -7.82 10.72
CA SER A 53 14.23 -7.49 12.15
C SER A 53 15.45 -8.09 12.84
N GLU A 54 16.06 -9.15 12.28
CA GLU A 54 17.33 -9.70 12.76
C GLU A 54 18.52 -8.86 12.27
N LEU A 55 18.43 -8.32 11.05
CA LEU A 55 19.53 -7.60 10.41
C LEU A 55 19.59 -6.11 10.80
N PHE A 56 18.44 -5.49 11.06
CA PHE A 56 18.34 -4.06 11.36
C PHE A 56 17.45 -3.81 12.58
N LEU A 57 17.75 -2.75 13.32
CA LEU A 57 17.00 -2.30 14.49
C LEU A 57 15.79 -1.42 14.09
N SER A 58 15.84 -0.79 12.90
CA SER A 58 14.79 0.11 12.43
C SER A 58 14.67 0.15 10.90
N ALA A 59 13.56 0.70 10.42
CA ALA A 59 13.34 0.91 8.99
C ALA A 59 14.25 2.02 8.44
N GLU A 60 14.53 3.03 9.26
CA GLU A 60 15.43 4.14 8.96
C GLU A 60 16.87 3.64 8.77
N GLU A 61 17.38 2.83 9.69
CA GLU A 61 18.71 2.19 9.59
C GLU A 61 18.83 1.35 8.30
N LEU A 62 17.80 0.56 7.98
CA LEU A 62 17.76 -0.23 6.75
C LEU A 62 17.89 0.65 5.51
N VAL A 63 17.13 1.74 5.44
CA VAL A 63 17.14 2.66 4.29
C VAL A 63 18.50 3.34 4.16
N GLU A 64 19.05 3.82 5.27
CA GLU A 64 20.36 4.49 5.30
C GLU A 64 21.47 3.54 4.85
N GLU A 65 21.58 2.34 5.43
CA GLU A 65 22.63 1.37 5.07
C GLU A 65 22.57 0.96 3.59
N ILE A 66 21.38 0.68 3.06
CA ILE A 66 21.23 0.28 1.65
C ILE A 66 21.54 1.46 0.71
N GLN A 67 21.13 2.69 1.04
CA GLN A 67 21.43 3.87 0.21
C GLN A 67 22.91 4.24 0.20
N GLN A 68 23.62 4.01 1.30
CA GLN A 68 25.05 4.27 1.42
C GLN A 68 25.92 3.14 0.82
N GLY A 69 25.32 1.99 0.49
CA GLY A 69 26.03 0.84 -0.04
C GLY A 69 26.92 0.13 0.99
N GLU A 70 26.70 0.38 2.27
CA GLU A 70 27.47 -0.14 3.41
C GLU A 70 26.95 -1.50 3.91
N GLY A 71 26.11 -2.16 3.11
CA GLY A 71 25.16 -3.16 3.58
C GLY A 71 25.75 -4.39 4.27
N ARG A 72 25.14 -4.75 5.41
CA ARG A 72 25.16 -6.11 6.00
C ARG A 72 24.58 -7.17 5.05
N PHE A 73 23.90 -6.71 3.99
CA PHE A 73 23.31 -7.49 2.93
C PHE A 73 24.30 -7.67 1.77
N LYS A 74 24.70 -8.91 1.48
CA LYS A 74 25.51 -9.20 0.29
C LYS A 74 24.68 -8.97 -0.99
N ASN A 75 25.29 -8.42 -2.03
CA ASN A 75 24.64 -8.17 -3.33
C ASN A 75 23.92 -9.41 -3.90
N GLU A 76 24.48 -10.61 -3.69
CA GLU A 76 23.87 -11.88 -4.13
C GLU A 76 22.53 -12.15 -3.45
N HIS A 77 22.43 -11.90 -2.15
CA HIS A 77 21.17 -12.07 -1.41
C HIS A 77 20.15 -11.02 -1.82
N GLU A 78 20.57 -9.78 -2.07
CA GLU A 78 19.66 -8.74 -2.56
C GLU A 78 19.09 -9.13 -3.92
N GLN A 79 19.94 -9.59 -4.84
CA GLN A 79 19.52 -10.02 -6.17
C GLN A 79 18.58 -11.23 -6.10
N MET A 80 18.84 -12.19 -5.21
CA MET A 80 17.97 -13.32 -4.96
C MET A 80 16.58 -12.85 -4.50
N LEU A 81 16.51 -11.99 -3.48
CA LEU A 81 15.22 -11.47 -2.99
C LEU A 81 14.49 -10.61 -4.03
N ARG A 82 15.23 -9.83 -4.81
CA ARG A 82 14.67 -9.06 -5.94
C ARG A 82 14.03 -9.99 -6.97
N ASN A 83 14.72 -11.08 -7.34
CA ASN A 83 14.18 -12.08 -8.26
C ASN A 83 12.95 -12.77 -7.68
N PHE A 84 12.95 -13.06 -6.38
CA PHE A 84 11.79 -13.63 -5.68
C PHE A 84 10.58 -12.69 -5.75
N ILE A 85 10.76 -11.40 -5.43
CA ILE A 85 9.68 -10.39 -5.52
C ILE A 85 9.16 -10.28 -6.95
N LYS A 86 10.06 -10.28 -7.95
CA LYS A 86 9.69 -10.23 -9.36
C LYS A 86 8.85 -11.45 -9.77
N MET A 87 9.24 -12.64 -9.34
CA MET A 87 8.50 -13.88 -9.58
C MET A 87 7.12 -13.84 -8.90
N ASP A 88 7.03 -13.38 -7.66
CA ASP A 88 5.75 -13.20 -6.97
C ASP A 88 4.87 -12.19 -7.72
N CYS A 89 5.41 -11.05 -8.18
CA CYS A 89 4.68 -10.07 -8.98
C CYS A 89 4.16 -10.67 -10.29
N ALA A 90 4.97 -11.47 -10.99
CA ALA A 90 4.54 -12.19 -12.19
C ALA A 90 3.37 -13.16 -11.91
N GLY A 91 3.31 -13.73 -10.69
CA GLY A 91 2.22 -14.57 -10.20
C GLY A 91 1.02 -13.81 -9.59
N GLY A 92 0.98 -12.48 -9.66
CA GLY A 92 -0.10 -11.65 -9.12
C GLY A 92 0.16 -11.06 -7.72
N GLY A 93 1.35 -11.24 -7.17
CA GLY A 93 1.88 -10.48 -6.04
C GLY A 93 1.34 -10.89 -4.67
N SER A 94 1.09 -12.18 -4.43
CA SER A 94 0.41 -12.59 -3.20
C SER A 94 1.22 -12.30 -1.96
N PHE A 95 2.52 -12.59 -2.01
CA PHE A 95 3.45 -12.25 -0.94
C PHE A 95 3.59 -10.72 -0.80
N VAL A 96 3.78 -10.00 -1.91
CA VAL A 96 3.90 -8.54 -1.92
C VAL A 96 2.71 -7.87 -1.23
N PHE A 97 1.49 -8.25 -1.59
CA PHE A 97 0.29 -7.70 -0.95
C PHE A 97 0.17 -8.10 0.53
N SER A 98 0.68 -9.28 0.93
CA SER A 98 0.72 -9.66 2.35
C SER A 98 1.67 -8.74 3.13
N VAL A 99 2.89 -8.52 2.62
CA VAL A 99 3.88 -7.63 3.26
C VAL A 99 3.35 -6.20 3.36
N ILE A 100 2.71 -5.68 2.31
CA ILE A 100 2.13 -4.33 2.35
C ILE A 100 1.04 -4.23 3.43
N ARG A 101 0.11 -5.19 3.47
CA ARG A 101 -1.05 -5.12 4.38
C ARG A 101 -0.69 -5.45 5.83
N ASN A 102 0.08 -6.51 6.03
CA ASN A 102 0.31 -7.12 7.34
C ASN A 102 1.71 -6.84 7.90
N GLY A 103 2.66 -6.45 7.05
CA GLY A 103 4.03 -6.19 7.47
C GLY A 103 4.16 -4.95 8.35
N GLY A 104 5.18 -4.97 9.21
CA GLY A 104 5.65 -3.82 9.98
C GLY A 104 6.36 -2.78 9.13
N LYS A 105 6.84 -1.72 9.80
CA LYS A 105 7.54 -0.60 9.13
C LYS A 105 8.77 -1.08 8.37
N ILE A 106 9.58 -1.92 9.01
CA ILE A 106 10.80 -2.47 8.42
C ILE A 106 10.50 -3.38 7.24
N ASP A 107 9.44 -4.19 7.32
CA ASP A 107 9.04 -5.13 6.27
C ASP A 107 8.69 -4.39 4.97
N ARG A 108 7.91 -3.31 5.10
CA ARG A 108 7.52 -2.44 3.97
C ARG A 108 8.73 -1.67 3.43
N ALA A 109 9.62 -1.21 4.32
CA ALA A 109 10.86 -0.54 3.93
C ALA A 109 11.78 -1.45 3.12
N ALA A 110 12.05 -2.65 3.64
CA ALA A 110 12.79 -3.69 2.95
C ALA A 110 12.18 -3.99 1.58
N LEU A 111 10.84 -4.09 1.50
CA LEU A 111 10.15 -4.40 0.26
C LEU A 111 10.46 -3.36 -0.81
N PHE A 112 10.27 -2.07 -0.52
CA PHE A 112 10.56 -1.06 -1.54
C PHE A 112 12.04 -0.85 -1.77
N MET A 113 12.92 -1.13 -0.80
CA MET A 113 14.36 -0.99 -1.00
C MET A 113 14.92 -2.06 -1.93
N ILE A 114 14.38 -3.29 -1.88
CA ILE A 114 14.86 -4.43 -2.67
C ILE A 114 14.11 -4.56 -4.00
N ALA A 115 12.79 -4.34 -4.01
CA ALA A 115 11.97 -4.51 -5.21
C ALA A 115 12.36 -3.55 -6.34
N ASP A 116 12.11 -3.98 -7.57
CA ASP A 116 11.86 -3.06 -8.67
C ASP A 116 10.45 -2.47 -8.52
N LEU A 117 10.34 -1.14 -8.53
CA LEU A 117 9.07 -0.47 -8.31
C LEU A 117 8.16 -0.56 -9.55
N ASP A 118 8.72 -0.79 -10.75
CA ASP A 118 7.92 -1.08 -11.94
C ASP A 118 7.16 -2.41 -11.80
N ASP A 119 7.78 -3.43 -11.18
CA ASP A 119 7.11 -4.72 -10.90
C ASP A 119 5.93 -4.50 -9.94
N LEU A 120 6.11 -3.71 -8.88
CA LEU A 120 5.04 -3.35 -7.93
C LEU A 120 3.93 -2.50 -8.59
N ALA A 121 4.29 -1.66 -9.56
CA ALA A 121 3.34 -0.88 -10.35
C ALA A 121 2.62 -1.72 -11.42
N GLY A 122 3.09 -2.94 -11.71
CA GLY A 122 2.48 -3.86 -12.67
C GLY A 122 1.31 -4.68 -12.12
N ILE A 123 1.23 -4.84 -10.80
CA ILE A 123 0.27 -5.73 -10.14
C ILE A 123 -0.86 -4.97 -9.42
N LYS A 124 -2.07 -5.53 -9.48
CA LYS A 124 -3.29 -4.95 -8.89
C LYS A 124 -4.09 -5.99 -8.13
N ARG A 125 -4.69 -5.58 -7.01
CA ARG A 125 -5.68 -6.35 -6.24
C ARG A 125 -6.84 -5.44 -5.88
N ASP A 126 -8.07 -5.88 -6.18
CA ASP A 126 -9.29 -5.10 -5.94
C ASP A 126 -9.28 -3.71 -6.60
N GLY A 127 -8.60 -3.58 -7.75
CA GLY A 127 -8.47 -2.33 -8.50
C GLY A 127 -7.40 -1.37 -7.97
N VAL A 128 -6.69 -1.70 -6.88
CA VAL A 128 -5.62 -0.90 -6.28
C VAL A 128 -4.26 -1.49 -6.64
N LEU A 129 -3.32 -0.65 -7.07
CA LEU A 129 -1.94 -1.05 -7.37
C LEU A 129 -1.17 -1.40 -6.11
N ALA A 130 -0.23 -2.36 -6.18
CA ALA A 130 0.63 -2.64 -5.03
C ALA A 130 1.48 -1.41 -4.65
N LEU A 131 2.05 -0.70 -5.64
CA LEU A 131 2.79 0.53 -5.37
C LEU A 131 1.91 1.63 -4.74
N GLU A 132 0.66 1.78 -5.17
CA GLU A 132 -0.31 2.73 -4.57
C GLU A 132 -0.58 2.37 -3.10
N MET A 133 -0.84 1.09 -2.83
CA MET A 133 -1.08 0.59 -1.48
C MET A 133 0.17 0.72 -0.59
N LEU A 134 1.35 0.52 -1.16
CA LEU A 134 2.61 0.68 -0.44
C LEU A 134 2.86 2.14 -0.07
N LEU A 135 2.57 3.11 -0.95
CA LEU A 135 2.69 4.53 -0.64
C LEU A 135 1.81 4.97 0.54
N ASP A 136 0.59 4.41 0.63
CA ASP A 136 -0.36 4.66 1.73
C ASP A 136 0.09 3.97 3.04
N ALA A 137 0.60 2.75 2.94
CA ALA A 137 1.02 1.96 4.09
C ALA A 137 2.45 2.28 4.58
N CYS A 138 3.25 3.04 3.83
CA CYS A 138 4.64 3.32 4.15
C CYS A 138 4.75 4.24 5.37
N ASP A 139 5.71 3.96 6.26
CA ASP A 139 5.96 4.85 7.40
C ASP A 139 6.50 6.21 6.92
N LYS A 140 6.01 7.29 7.52
CA LYS A 140 6.33 8.66 7.12
C LYS A 140 7.81 8.98 7.13
N LYS A 141 8.60 8.33 7.99
CA LYS A 141 10.03 8.59 8.09
C LYS A 141 10.83 8.00 6.93
N VAL A 142 10.35 6.90 6.35
CA VAL A 142 11.02 6.21 5.22
C VAL A 142 10.33 6.45 3.87
N ARG A 143 9.09 6.97 3.88
CA ARG A 143 8.36 7.38 2.68
C ARG A 143 9.15 8.35 1.77
N PRO A 144 9.92 9.33 2.28
CA PRO A 144 10.80 10.15 1.45
C PRO A 144 11.76 9.33 0.56
N ALA A 145 12.31 8.23 1.07
CA ALA A 145 13.19 7.35 0.31
C ALA A 145 12.42 6.59 -0.80
N LEU A 146 11.20 6.13 -0.51
CA LEU A 146 10.32 5.52 -1.50
C LEU A 146 9.95 6.52 -2.62
N ILE A 147 9.64 7.77 -2.28
CA ILE A 147 9.33 8.83 -3.26
C ILE A 147 10.51 9.06 -4.20
N ARG A 148 11.72 9.20 -3.64
CA ARG A 148 12.95 9.37 -4.43
C ARG A 148 13.23 8.16 -5.31
N LYS A 149 13.08 6.95 -4.77
CA LYS A 149 13.30 5.70 -5.52
C LYS A 149 12.30 5.52 -6.67
N ALA A 150 11.02 5.83 -6.44
CA ALA A 150 10.00 5.78 -7.50
C ALA A 150 10.30 6.80 -8.59
N GLY A 151 10.76 7.98 -8.20
CA GLY A 151 11.21 9.01 -9.12
C GLY A 151 10.08 9.55 -10.00
N LYS A 152 10.44 10.47 -10.89
CA LYS A 152 9.50 11.24 -11.70
C LYS A 152 8.74 10.35 -12.68
N THR A 153 9.45 9.45 -13.35
CA THR A 153 8.90 8.60 -14.40
C THR A 153 7.78 7.72 -13.88
N LEU A 154 8.00 7.01 -12.78
CA LEU A 154 7.00 6.09 -12.25
C LEU A 154 5.81 6.86 -11.66
N LEU A 155 6.08 7.87 -10.83
CA LEU A 155 5.05 8.64 -10.13
C LEU A 155 4.16 9.47 -11.07
N SER A 156 4.62 9.79 -12.29
CA SER A 156 3.83 10.51 -13.30
C SER A 156 3.13 9.59 -14.31
N ARG A 157 3.61 8.36 -14.53
CA ARG A 157 3.08 7.45 -15.57
C ARG A 157 2.19 6.34 -15.03
N VAL A 158 2.30 6.03 -13.75
CA VAL A 158 1.44 5.07 -13.06
C VAL A 158 0.23 5.83 -12.53
N TYR A 159 -0.96 5.29 -12.82
CA TYR A 159 -2.22 5.92 -12.48
C TYR A 159 -2.98 5.05 -11.49
N ASP A 160 -3.54 5.72 -10.49
CA ASP A 160 -4.47 5.10 -9.54
C ASP A 160 -5.81 4.76 -10.21
N ARG A 161 -6.74 4.23 -9.42
CA ARG A 161 -8.11 3.89 -9.87
C ARG A 161 -8.94 5.07 -10.39
N ARG A 162 -8.48 6.31 -10.18
CA ARG A 162 -9.15 7.58 -10.51
C ARG A 162 -8.57 8.21 -11.77
N ASP A 163 -7.68 7.50 -12.47
CA ASP A 163 -6.94 8.03 -13.61
C ASP A 163 -6.09 9.27 -13.23
N LEU A 164 -5.66 9.35 -11.96
CA LEU A 164 -4.69 10.32 -11.48
C LEU A 164 -3.31 9.67 -11.32
N PRO A 165 -2.23 10.35 -11.76
CA PRO A 165 -0.87 9.91 -11.50
C PRO A 165 -0.59 9.74 -10.00
N LEU A 166 0.24 8.75 -9.64
CA LEU A 166 0.52 8.42 -8.24
C LEU A 166 1.08 9.59 -7.41
N ILE A 167 1.78 10.56 -8.00
CA ILE A 167 2.19 11.77 -7.27
C ILE A 167 1.00 12.52 -6.63
N PHE A 168 -0.17 12.54 -7.28
CA PHE A 168 -1.38 13.14 -6.73
C PHE A 168 -2.07 12.25 -5.70
N THR A 169 -1.78 10.94 -5.71
CA THR A 169 -2.15 10.06 -4.60
C THR A 169 -1.37 10.42 -3.34
N ILE A 170 -0.06 10.67 -3.47
CA ILE A 170 0.79 11.12 -2.35
C ILE A 170 0.28 12.44 -1.77
N PHE A 171 -0.01 13.44 -2.61
CA PHE A 171 -0.65 14.69 -2.15
C PHE A 171 -2.02 14.45 -1.49
N GLY A 172 -2.73 13.41 -1.92
CA GLY A 172 -4.03 13.01 -1.38
C GLY A 172 -3.99 12.30 -0.03
N LEU A 173 -2.81 11.91 0.48
CA LEU A 173 -2.67 11.27 1.81
C LEU A 173 -2.98 12.24 2.97
N CYS A 174 -2.96 13.55 2.70
CA CYS A 174 -3.27 14.61 3.66
C CYS A 174 -2.41 14.62 4.93
N ASP A 175 -1.21 14.03 4.86
CA ASP A 175 -0.40 13.76 6.04
C ASP A 175 1.12 13.91 5.78
N LEU A 176 1.45 14.65 4.71
CA LEU A 176 2.81 14.94 4.25
C LEU A 176 3.58 15.80 5.27
N GLY A 177 4.78 15.34 5.62
CA GLY A 177 5.73 16.11 6.41
C GLY A 177 6.70 16.92 5.55
N PRO A 178 7.56 17.74 6.17
CA PRO A 178 8.63 18.48 5.47
C PRO A 178 9.51 17.57 4.61
N ASP A 179 9.93 16.41 5.14
CA ASP A 179 10.81 15.48 4.43
C ASP A 179 10.17 14.87 3.18
N ASP A 180 8.85 14.67 3.18
CA ASP A 180 8.11 14.21 2.01
C ASP A 180 8.07 15.31 0.94
N LEU A 181 7.88 16.56 1.35
CA LEU A 181 7.87 17.71 0.44
C LEU A 181 9.25 17.91 -0.19
N ASP A 182 10.31 17.76 0.58
CA ASP A 182 11.69 17.83 0.08
C ASP A 182 11.98 16.67 -0.88
N ALA A 183 11.53 15.46 -0.57
CA ALA A 183 11.64 14.33 -1.50
C ALA A 183 10.88 14.60 -2.81
N ILE A 184 9.65 15.12 -2.75
CA ILE A 184 8.89 15.48 -3.95
C ILE A 184 9.62 16.57 -4.74
N ALA A 185 10.11 17.61 -4.08
CA ALA A 185 10.84 18.71 -4.72
C ALA A 185 12.16 18.25 -5.37
N SER A 186 12.82 17.22 -4.81
CA SER A 186 14.01 16.61 -5.41
C SER A 186 13.71 15.80 -6.69
N VAL A 187 12.45 15.39 -6.87
CA VAL A 187 12.02 14.55 -8.00
C VAL A 187 11.27 15.35 -9.07
N PHE A 188 10.50 16.36 -8.66
CA PHE A 188 9.63 17.15 -9.54
C PHE A 188 9.94 18.64 -9.41
N SER A 189 10.11 19.30 -10.56
CA SER A 189 9.98 20.76 -10.61
C SER A 189 8.51 21.18 -10.51
N LYS A 190 8.28 22.46 -10.18
CA LYS A 190 6.93 23.04 -10.18
C LYS A 190 6.27 22.96 -11.56
N GLU A 191 7.05 23.17 -12.61
CA GLU A 191 6.63 23.10 -14.00
C GLU A 191 6.25 21.67 -14.40
N ASP A 192 6.97 20.66 -13.88
CA ASP A 192 6.59 19.26 -14.10
C ASP A 192 5.20 18.98 -13.58
N LEU A 193 4.92 19.32 -12.32
CA LEU A 193 3.61 19.05 -11.69
C LEU A 193 2.44 19.70 -12.43
N LYS A 194 2.66 20.89 -13.02
CA LYS A 194 1.63 21.59 -13.82
C LYS A 194 1.33 20.89 -15.14
N ASN A 195 2.30 20.19 -15.72
CA ASN A 195 2.21 19.63 -17.07
C ASN A 195 1.81 18.14 -17.07
N ILE A 196 1.71 17.48 -15.92
CA ILE A 196 1.28 16.07 -15.86
C ILE A 196 -0.20 15.99 -16.23
N MET A 197 -0.50 15.16 -17.24
CA MET A 197 -1.86 14.97 -17.73
C MET A 197 -2.62 13.90 -16.96
N SER A 198 -3.92 14.13 -16.73
CA SER A 198 -4.85 13.09 -16.26
C SER A 198 -5.22 12.14 -17.40
N ARG A 199 -5.49 10.87 -17.09
CA ARG A 199 -6.03 9.89 -18.06
C ARG A 199 -7.54 9.98 -18.27
N SER A 200 -8.23 10.86 -17.55
CA SER A 200 -9.70 11.03 -17.60
C SER A 200 -10.27 11.49 -18.97
N ARG A 201 -9.44 11.68 -20.00
CA ARG A 201 -9.81 12.17 -21.36
C ARG A 201 -10.59 13.50 -21.37
N THR A 202 -10.42 14.30 -20.32
CA THR A 202 -11.07 15.61 -20.17
C THR A 202 -10.28 16.75 -20.80
N GLY A 203 -9.04 16.49 -21.25
CA GLY A 203 -8.09 17.52 -21.69
C GLY A 203 -7.46 18.32 -20.53
N LYS A 204 -7.82 18.00 -19.28
CA LYS A 204 -7.33 18.67 -18.09
C LYS A 204 -6.02 18.08 -17.59
N THR A 205 -5.23 18.90 -16.93
CA THR A 205 -4.04 18.44 -16.20
C THR A 205 -4.48 17.67 -14.96
N ALA A 206 -3.62 16.77 -14.47
CA ALA A 206 -3.88 16.02 -13.25
C ALA A 206 -4.02 16.95 -12.04
N LEU A 207 -3.27 18.06 -12.01
CA LEU A 207 -3.37 19.09 -10.98
C LEU A 207 -4.75 19.77 -10.97
N GLU A 208 -5.29 20.13 -12.13
CA GLU A 208 -6.64 20.71 -12.24
C GLU A 208 -7.72 19.75 -11.75
N VAL A 209 -7.62 18.47 -12.12
CA VAL A 209 -8.55 17.44 -11.66
C VAL A 209 -8.44 17.28 -10.15
N PHE A 210 -7.22 17.21 -9.61
CA PHE A 210 -6.98 17.09 -8.18
C PHE A 210 -7.56 18.27 -7.39
N LEU A 211 -7.29 19.51 -7.82
CA LEU A 211 -7.80 20.71 -7.17
C LEU A 211 -9.34 20.79 -7.23
N SER A 212 -9.94 20.42 -8.36
CA SER A 212 -11.39 20.38 -8.50
C SER A 212 -12.04 19.40 -7.51
N VAL A 213 -11.44 18.22 -7.32
CA VAL A 213 -11.94 17.26 -6.33
C VAL A 213 -11.71 17.79 -4.91
N ALA A 214 -10.54 18.34 -4.60
CA ALA A 214 -10.25 18.91 -3.29
C ALA A 214 -11.23 20.05 -2.92
N GLU A 215 -11.58 20.91 -3.87
CA GLU A 215 -12.60 21.95 -3.68
C GLU A 215 -13.99 21.38 -3.47
N SER A 216 -14.37 20.34 -4.23
CA SER A 216 -15.67 19.68 -4.05
C SER A 216 -15.80 19.06 -2.65
N MET A 217 -14.70 18.52 -2.11
CA MET A 217 -14.67 17.92 -0.78
C MET A 217 -14.90 18.94 0.34
N LYS A 218 -14.50 20.21 0.16
CA LYS A 218 -14.74 21.28 1.16
C LYS A 218 -16.22 21.55 1.41
N ARG A 219 -17.12 21.09 0.53
CA ARG A 219 -18.57 21.25 0.67
C ARG A 219 -19.19 20.26 1.67
N TYR A 220 -18.45 19.23 2.09
CA TYR A 220 -18.94 18.23 3.02
C TYR A 220 -18.54 18.53 4.47
N PRO A 221 -19.38 18.19 5.47
CA PRO A 221 -19.05 18.25 6.89
C PRO A 221 -17.73 17.52 7.21
N GLN A 222 -17.01 17.98 8.24
CA GLN A 222 -15.70 17.44 8.60
C GLN A 222 -15.69 15.93 8.85
N MET A 223 -16.73 15.38 9.48
CA MET A 223 -16.85 13.93 9.69
C MET A 223 -17.00 13.15 8.38
N GLU A 224 -17.73 13.69 7.40
CA GLU A 224 -17.89 13.08 6.08
C GLU A 224 -16.64 13.21 5.22
N ARG A 225 -15.90 14.33 5.35
CA ARG A 225 -14.56 14.48 4.75
C ARG A 225 -13.60 13.42 5.29
N ASN A 226 -13.57 13.24 6.61
CA ASN A 226 -12.70 12.25 7.26
C ASN A 226 -13.11 10.80 6.93
N ALA A 227 -14.42 10.50 6.89
CA ALA A 227 -14.92 9.19 6.49
C ALA A 227 -14.67 8.88 5.00
N SER A 228 -14.69 9.92 4.14
CA SER A 228 -14.34 9.80 2.73
C SER A 228 -12.84 9.58 2.56
N LEU A 229 -11.98 10.25 3.34
CA LEU A 229 -10.52 10.06 3.32
C LEU A 229 -10.13 8.62 3.67
N VAL A 230 -10.76 8.03 4.70
CA VAL A 230 -10.59 6.62 5.08
C VAL A 230 -11.08 5.63 3.99
N ARG A 231 -11.88 6.09 3.02
CA ARG A 231 -12.41 5.29 1.90
C ARG A 231 -11.81 5.63 0.53
N ASN A 232 -10.70 6.37 0.47
CA ASN A 232 -10.15 6.95 -0.76
C ASN A 232 -11.17 7.93 -1.41
N ALA A 233 -11.31 9.11 -0.78
CA ALA A 233 -12.35 10.15 -0.96
C ALA A 233 -12.55 10.70 -2.39
N PHE A 234 -11.64 10.40 -3.30
CA PHE A 234 -11.64 10.98 -4.63
C PHE A 234 -12.34 10.03 -5.61
N TYR A 235 -13.54 9.55 -5.26
CA TYR A 235 -14.36 8.78 -6.17
C TYR A 235 -14.86 9.69 -7.30
N ILE A 236 -14.17 9.65 -8.44
CA ILE A 236 -14.68 10.18 -9.71
C ILE A 236 -15.40 9.00 -10.36
N SER A 237 -16.74 9.07 -10.50
CA SER A 237 -17.48 8.03 -11.20
C SER A 237 -16.94 7.89 -12.62
N ALA A 238 -16.41 6.72 -12.97
CA ALA A 238 -16.10 6.43 -14.35
C ALA A 238 -17.43 6.41 -15.14
N ARG A 239 -17.46 7.02 -16.33
CA ARG A 239 -18.65 7.02 -17.21
C ARG A 239 -19.19 5.61 -17.56
N LYS A 240 -18.48 4.54 -17.21
CA LYS A 240 -18.99 3.16 -17.36
C LYS A 240 -19.98 2.76 -16.26
N ASP A 241 -20.04 3.46 -15.14
CA ASP A 241 -20.93 3.14 -14.01
C ASP A 241 -22.33 3.77 -14.16
N THR A 242 -22.53 4.66 -15.14
CA THR A 242 -23.83 5.30 -15.38
C THR A 242 -24.82 4.45 -16.19
N ARG A 243 -24.46 3.23 -16.59
CA ARG A 243 -25.37 2.35 -17.33
C ARG A 243 -26.16 1.35 -16.49
N THR A 244 -25.90 1.22 -15.18
CA THR A 244 -26.58 0.23 -14.33
C THR A 244 -27.29 0.77 -13.10
N ALA A 245 -27.18 2.07 -12.79
CA ALA A 245 -27.97 2.67 -11.71
C ALA A 245 -29.37 3.06 -12.21
N LYS A 246 -30.26 2.07 -12.38
CA LYS A 246 -31.70 2.36 -12.27
C LYS A 246 -31.96 2.90 -10.86
N GLU A 247 -32.61 4.05 -10.83
CA GLU A 247 -33.03 4.82 -9.65
C GLU A 247 -33.42 3.92 -8.47
N LYS A 248 -32.57 3.89 -7.44
CA LYS A 248 -33.04 3.65 -6.08
C LYS A 248 -33.13 5.01 -5.40
N GLN A 249 -34.35 5.48 -5.24
CA GLN A 249 -34.66 6.64 -4.40
C GLN A 249 -33.98 6.49 -3.03
N PRO A 250 -33.50 7.58 -2.42
CA PRO A 250 -32.89 7.54 -1.12
C PRO A 250 -33.94 7.09 -0.09
N LEU A 251 -33.66 5.98 0.60
CA LEU A 251 -34.44 5.54 1.74
C LEU A 251 -34.40 6.63 2.81
N ARG A 252 -35.53 7.34 2.98
CA ARG A 252 -35.74 8.22 4.12
C ARG A 252 -35.73 7.37 5.38
N LEU A 253 -34.73 7.59 6.24
CA LEU A 253 -34.76 7.09 7.62
C LEU A 253 -35.91 7.78 8.34
N SER A 254 -37.02 7.06 8.53
CA SER A 254 -38.11 7.50 9.37
C SER A 254 -37.62 7.62 10.81
N SER A 255 -37.77 8.83 11.37
CA SER A 255 -37.61 9.17 12.77
C SER A 255 -38.31 8.16 13.68
N ILE A 256 -37.58 7.65 14.67
CA ILE A 256 -38.12 6.88 15.79
C ILE A 256 -39.07 7.80 16.57
N PRO A 257 -40.36 7.45 16.75
CA PRO A 257 -41.22 8.23 17.62
C PRO A 257 -40.87 7.93 19.09
N HIS A 258 -40.58 9.00 19.83
CA HIS A 258 -40.79 9.02 21.28
C HIS A 258 -42.29 8.84 21.56
N SER A 259 -42.65 7.87 22.40
CA SER A 259 -43.91 7.91 23.12
C SER A 259 -43.69 7.51 24.57
N SER A 260 -43.76 8.51 25.44
CA SER A 260 -44.02 8.38 26.86
C SER A 260 -45.53 8.46 27.13
N HIS A 261 -45.98 7.78 28.20
CA HIS A 261 -47.30 7.88 28.87
C HIS A 261 -48.54 7.39 28.06
N ASP A 262 -49.62 6.82 28.62
CA ASP A 262 -50.04 6.42 29.97
C ASP A 262 -51.28 5.49 29.85
N ARG A 263 -51.51 4.64 30.87
CA ARG A 263 -52.78 4.10 31.41
C ARG A 263 -54.07 4.01 30.53
N LYS A 264 -54.67 2.81 30.44
CA LYS A 264 -55.84 2.32 31.26
C LYS A 264 -56.37 0.96 30.75
N ARG A 265 -56.80 0.15 31.73
CA ARG A 265 -57.51 -1.15 31.63
C ARG A 265 -58.90 -1.04 30.97
N PRO A 266 -59.47 -2.17 30.54
CA PRO A 266 -60.52 -2.84 31.33
C PRO A 266 -60.03 -4.09 32.05
#